data_AF-A0A0A2EKC9-F1
#
_entry.id   AF-A0A0A2EKC9-F1
#
_cell.length_a   1.000
_cell.length_b   1.000
_cell.length_c   1.000
_cell.angle_alpha   90.00
_cell.angle_beta   90.00
_cell.angle_gamma   90.00
#
_symmetry.space_group_name_H-M   'P 1'
#
loop_
_entity.id
_entity.type
_entity.pdbx_description
1 polymer ?
#
loop_
_entity_poly.entity_id
_entity_poly.type
_entity_poly.pdbx_seq_one_letter_code
_entity_poly.pdbx_strand_id
1 'polypeptide(L)'
;MIGIALLTSGCTQKDVNNCSCNFIGFKYYNGEKFYLGQISNDYILIGIDTNYSDLQIKDFISTTNTFAPDYQYTIYSGEGYMFKEIPIKLSTPKTCNEITKTIADLNKNTIVSYVHYTMQTDDCTNDIWEPIGNMCVNSYGSSFFIKVFDETDLSMLYQKIAETNTELVQQSSFMPKWFEIRATKNSMGDALKMANYFQESGLFEASDVAISKYPVE
;
A
#
# COMPACT_ATOMS: atom_id res chain seq x y z
N MET A 1 5.08 15.45 -28.08
CA MET A 1 5.05 16.30 -26.87
C MET A 1 5.06 15.34 -25.70
N ILE A 2 6.22 15.10 -25.09
CA ILE A 2 6.32 14.24 -23.90
C ILE A 2 5.82 15.11 -22.74
N GLY A 3 4.61 14.85 -22.27
CA GLY A 3 4.09 15.45 -21.06
C GLY A 3 4.93 14.95 -19.90
N ILE A 4 5.80 15.80 -19.36
CA ILE A 4 6.44 15.55 -18.08
C ILE A 4 5.33 15.58 -17.04
N ALA A 5 4.85 14.40 -16.64
CA ALA A 5 3.97 14.26 -15.49
C ALA A 5 4.77 14.74 -14.27
N LEU A 6 4.42 15.92 -13.75
CA LEU A 6 4.94 16.44 -12.50
C LEU A 6 4.48 15.48 -11.39
N LEU A 7 5.41 14.63 -10.95
CA LEU A 7 5.25 13.82 -9.76
C LEU A 7 5.18 14.79 -8.58
N THR A 8 3.96 15.12 -8.13
CA THR A 8 3.78 15.86 -6.88
C THR A 8 4.22 14.94 -5.75
N SER A 9 5.43 15.19 -5.24
CA SER A 9 6.00 14.48 -4.12
C SER A 9 5.19 14.81 -2.86
N GLY A 10 4.37 13.86 -2.42
CA GLY A 10 3.91 13.84 -1.03
C GLY A 10 5.14 13.81 -0.13
N CYS A 11 5.30 14.83 0.70
CA CYS A 11 6.35 15.04 1.70
C CYS A 11 7.77 14.58 1.28
N THR A 12 8.61 15.52 0.83
CA THR A 12 10.06 15.24 0.86
C THR A 12 10.56 15.32 2.29
N GLN A 13 11.61 14.56 2.64
CA GLN A 13 12.21 14.51 3.98
C GLN A 13 12.62 15.90 4.54
N LYS A 14 12.68 16.93 3.70
CA LYS A 14 13.13 18.28 4.06
C LYS A 14 12.00 19.23 4.54
N ASP A 15 10.72 18.95 4.28
CA ASP A 15 9.62 19.87 4.60
C ASP A 15 8.39 19.18 5.22
N VAL A 16 8.56 18.59 6.40
CA VAL A 16 7.49 17.93 7.18
C VAL A 16 6.36 18.91 7.59
N ASN A 17 6.61 20.22 7.53
CA ASN A 17 5.64 21.26 7.90
C ASN A 17 4.69 21.64 6.76
N ASN A 18 4.89 21.16 5.53
CA ASN A 18 4.03 21.47 4.39
C ASN A 18 3.63 20.21 3.60
N CYS A 19 3.19 19.19 4.32
CA CYS A 19 2.70 17.93 3.75
C CYS A 19 1.30 18.09 3.17
N SER A 20 1.18 18.09 1.84
CA SER A 20 -0.10 18.01 1.14
C SER A 20 -0.57 16.56 1.01
N CYS A 21 -1.89 16.35 1.14
CA CYS A 21 -2.58 15.11 0.87
C CYS A 21 -2.10 14.48 -0.45
N ASN A 22 -1.59 13.24 -0.37
CA ASN A 22 -1.19 12.45 -1.53
C ASN A 22 -2.01 11.15 -1.68
N PHE A 23 -3.20 11.09 -1.06
CA PHE A 23 -4.09 9.96 -1.17
C PHE A 23 -4.53 9.76 -2.63
N ILE A 24 -4.36 8.53 -3.12
CA ILE A 24 -4.83 8.11 -4.43
C ILE A 24 -6.07 7.23 -4.22
N GLY A 25 -7.25 7.76 -4.53
CA GLY A 25 -8.54 7.08 -4.32
C GLY A 25 -8.99 6.18 -5.46
N PHE A 26 -8.08 5.75 -6.34
CA PHE A 26 -8.41 4.90 -7.48
C PHE A 26 -7.26 3.96 -7.83
N LYS A 27 -7.58 2.82 -8.43
CA LYS A 27 -6.64 1.96 -9.17
C LYS A 27 -7.10 1.83 -10.61
N TYR A 28 -6.22 1.37 -11.50
CA TYR A 28 -6.65 0.92 -12.82
C TYR A 28 -7.11 -0.53 -12.78
N TYR A 29 -8.20 -0.83 -13.48
CA TYR A 29 -8.68 -2.18 -13.70
C TYR A 29 -9.25 -2.25 -15.12
N ASN A 30 -8.75 -3.18 -15.94
CA ASN A 30 -9.10 -3.30 -17.36
C ASN A 30 -9.00 -1.98 -18.16
N GLY A 31 -7.98 -1.16 -17.86
CA GLY A 31 -7.74 0.12 -18.54
C GLY A 31 -8.61 1.29 -18.06
N GLU A 32 -9.57 1.06 -17.15
CA GLU A 32 -10.42 2.09 -16.57
C GLU A 32 -10.07 2.39 -15.11
N LYS A 33 -10.43 3.58 -14.63
CA LYS A 33 -10.26 3.94 -13.22
C LYS A 33 -11.37 3.29 -12.39
N PHE A 34 -10.97 2.43 -11.47
CA PHE A 34 -11.82 1.87 -10.43
C PHE A 34 -11.60 2.64 -9.12
N TYR A 35 -12.64 3.30 -8.61
CA TYR A 35 -12.55 4.11 -7.41
C TYR A 35 -12.58 3.24 -6.15
N LEU A 36 -11.64 3.49 -5.25
CA LEU A 36 -11.37 2.68 -4.06
C LEU A 36 -12.20 3.10 -2.83
N GLY A 37 -13.06 4.10 -2.98
CA GLY A 37 -13.84 4.68 -1.89
C GLY A 37 -13.21 5.92 -1.27
N GLN A 38 -13.85 6.43 -0.22
CA GLN A 38 -13.36 7.57 0.54
C GLN A 38 -12.24 7.14 1.49
N ILE A 39 -11.26 8.02 1.71
CA ILE A 39 -10.24 7.83 2.75
C ILE A 39 -10.91 7.65 4.13
N SER A 40 -10.39 6.72 4.94
CA SER A 40 -10.75 6.66 6.37
C SER A 40 -9.92 7.68 7.14
N ASN A 41 -10.58 8.43 8.00
CA ASN A 41 -9.91 9.39 8.87
C ASN A 41 -9.41 8.75 10.18
N ASP A 42 -9.81 7.50 10.44
CA ASP A 42 -9.64 6.84 11.73
C ASP A 42 -8.56 5.76 11.73
N TYR A 43 -8.26 5.18 10.57
CA TYR A 43 -7.39 4.00 10.47
C TYR A 43 -6.28 4.19 9.44
N ILE A 44 -5.14 3.55 9.70
CA ILE A 44 -4.05 3.35 8.74
C ILE A 44 -3.66 1.87 8.74
N LEU A 45 -3.00 1.41 7.68
CA LEU A 45 -2.40 0.08 7.64
C LEU A 45 -0.89 0.19 7.84
N ILE A 46 -0.33 -0.58 8.78
CA ILE A 46 1.11 -0.70 8.96
C ILE A 46 1.57 -2.08 8.49
N GLY A 47 2.55 -2.11 7.60
CA GLY A 47 3.29 -3.32 7.24
C GLY A 47 4.60 -3.40 8.00
N ILE A 48 4.87 -4.51 8.67
CA ILE A 48 6.11 -4.80 9.41
C ILE A 48 6.70 -6.11 8.91
N ASP A 49 8.02 -6.16 8.71
CA ASP A 49 8.71 -7.38 8.27
C ASP A 49 8.46 -8.57 9.21
N THR A 50 8.22 -9.77 8.65
CA THR A 50 7.91 -10.98 9.42
C THR A 50 9.05 -11.43 10.34
N ASN A 51 10.27 -10.92 10.15
CA ASN A 51 11.40 -11.14 11.05
C ASN A 51 11.21 -10.49 12.43
N TYR A 52 10.33 -9.49 12.57
CA TYR A 52 9.99 -8.91 13.87
C TYR A 52 8.93 -9.76 14.59
N SER A 53 9.21 -10.08 15.86
CA SER A 53 8.27 -10.79 16.73
C SER A 53 7.06 -9.93 17.09
N ASP A 54 5.94 -10.57 17.43
CA ASP A 54 4.72 -9.88 17.84
C ASP A 54 4.93 -9.04 19.11
N LEU A 55 5.87 -9.43 19.99
CA LEU A 55 6.25 -8.63 21.15
C LEU A 55 6.92 -7.31 20.73
N GLN A 56 7.88 -7.35 19.81
CA GLN A 56 8.52 -6.14 19.28
C GLN A 56 7.53 -5.21 18.60
N ILE A 57 6.54 -5.77 17.89
CA ILE A 57 5.45 -5.01 17.26
C ILE A 57 4.58 -4.33 18.33
N LYS A 58 4.19 -5.07 19.37
CA LYS A 58 3.40 -4.55 20.49
C LYS A 58 4.15 -3.44 21.25
N ASP A 59 5.43 -3.62 21.50
CA ASP A 59 6.28 -2.61 22.14
C ASP A 59 6.35 -1.35 21.27
N PHE A 60 6.57 -1.49 19.96
CA PHE A 60 6.55 -0.35 19.04
C PHE A 60 5.22 0.41 19.07
N ILE A 61 4.09 -0.30 18.96
CA ILE A 61 2.76 0.31 18.94
C ILE A 61 2.44 1.02 20.26
N SER A 62 2.81 0.44 21.41
CA SER A 62 2.53 1.01 22.73
C SER A 62 3.38 2.23 23.10
N THR A 63 4.55 2.42 22.46
CA THR A 63 5.47 3.53 22.78
C THR A 63 5.11 4.86 22.10
N THR A 64 4.18 4.86 21.14
CA THR A 64 3.76 6.07 20.41
C THR A 64 2.37 6.52 20.82
N ASN A 65 2.16 7.84 20.92
CA ASN A 65 0.85 8.46 21.17
C ASN A 65 0.01 8.64 19.88
N THR A 66 0.50 8.10 18.75
CA THR A 66 -0.17 8.18 17.46
C THR A 66 -1.44 7.32 17.42
N PHE A 67 -1.45 6.23 18.18
CA PHE A 67 -2.51 5.22 18.14
C PHE A 67 -3.42 5.30 19.36
N ALA A 68 -4.66 4.82 19.19
CA ALA A 68 -5.61 4.75 20.29
C ALA A 68 -5.13 3.71 21.34
N PRO A 69 -4.97 4.10 22.62
CA PRO A 69 -4.27 3.27 23.62
C PRO A 69 -4.99 1.95 23.95
N ASP A 70 -6.32 1.93 23.88
CA ASP A 70 -7.14 0.76 24.24
C ASP A 70 -7.62 -0.04 23.02
N TYR A 71 -7.18 0.34 21.80
CA TYR A 71 -7.60 -0.34 20.59
C TYR A 71 -6.96 -1.72 20.48
N GLN A 72 -7.78 -2.76 20.44
CA GLN A 72 -7.33 -4.12 20.16
C GLN A 72 -7.15 -4.26 18.65
N TYR A 73 -5.94 -4.60 18.22
CA TYR A 73 -5.61 -4.83 16.82
C TYR A 73 -5.21 -6.27 16.57
N THR A 74 -5.44 -6.72 15.34
CA THR A 74 -4.99 -8.02 14.85
C THR A 74 -3.70 -7.84 14.05
N ILE A 75 -2.74 -8.74 14.25
CA ILE A 75 -1.52 -8.84 13.44
C ILE A 75 -1.78 -9.90 12.38
N TYR A 76 -2.08 -9.48 11.14
CA TYR A 76 -2.31 -10.39 10.03
C TYR A 76 -0.99 -10.84 9.43
N SER A 77 -0.84 -12.13 9.14
CA SER A 77 0.30 -12.68 8.42
C SER A 77 -0.17 -13.75 7.46
N GLY A 78 0.22 -13.63 6.18
CA GLY A 78 -0.05 -14.63 5.15
C GLY A 78 1.13 -15.56 4.94
N GLU A 79 0.87 -16.81 4.55
CA GLU A 79 1.93 -17.72 4.12
C GLU A 79 2.61 -17.17 2.86
N GLY A 80 3.95 -17.12 2.86
CA GLY A 80 4.73 -16.61 1.74
C GLY A 80 4.77 -15.08 1.60
N TYR A 81 3.95 -14.32 2.34
CA TYR A 81 4.04 -12.86 2.37
C TYR A 81 5.01 -12.40 3.47
N MET A 82 5.96 -11.55 3.11
CA MET A 82 7.06 -11.18 4.01
C MET A 82 6.72 -10.09 5.02
N PHE A 83 5.49 -9.60 5.03
CA PHE A 83 5.05 -8.58 5.98
C PHE A 83 3.86 -9.05 6.79
N LYS A 84 3.86 -8.63 8.05
CA LYS A 84 2.71 -8.62 8.93
C LYS A 84 1.97 -7.30 8.73
N GLU A 85 0.65 -7.38 8.55
CA GLU A 85 -0.21 -6.24 8.26
C GLU A 85 -1.12 -5.95 9.45
N ILE A 86 -1.14 -4.69 9.89
CA ILE A 86 -1.78 -4.29 11.13
C ILE A 86 -2.67 -3.07 10.83
N PRO A 87 -3.99 -3.25 10.68
CA PRO A 87 -4.93 -2.14 10.61
C PRO A 87 -5.04 -1.52 12.02
N ILE A 88 -4.63 -0.26 12.16
CA ILE A 88 -4.54 0.38 13.47
C ILE A 88 -5.32 1.68 13.53
N LYS A 89 -6.03 1.87 14.65
CA LYS A 89 -6.79 3.07 14.94
C LYS A 89 -5.90 4.20 15.42
N LEU A 90 -6.06 5.36 14.80
CA LEU A 90 -5.43 6.61 15.21
C LEU A 90 -6.04 7.08 16.54
N SER A 91 -5.25 7.78 17.36
CA SER A 91 -5.71 8.28 18.68
C SER A 91 -6.87 9.27 18.57
N THR A 92 -6.94 10.01 17.46
CA THR A 92 -8.07 10.84 17.05
C THR A 92 -8.23 10.76 15.53
N PRO A 93 -9.43 11.02 14.99
CA PRO A 93 -9.60 11.19 13.55
C PRO A 93 -8.64 12.26 13.00
N LYS A 94 -8.11 12.04 11.80
CA LYS A 94 -7.14 12.93 11.14
C LYS A 94 -7.61 13.32 9.75
N THR A 95 -7.28 14.54 9.32
CA THR A 95 -7.41 14.98 7.93
C THR A 95 -6.41 14.24 7.04
N CYS A 96 -6.62 14.24 5.71
CA CYS A 96 -5.68 13.60 4.79
C CYS A 96 -4.24 14.13 4.93
N ASN A 97 -4.05 15.45 5.11
CA ASN A 97 -2.71 16.04 5.30
C ASN A 97 -2.04 15.51 6.58
N GLU A 98 -2.80 15.37 7.67
CA GLU A 98 -2.30 14.84 8.93
C GLU A 98 -1.99 13.33 8.84
N ILE A 99 -2.79 12.57 8.10
CA ILE A 99 -2.48 11.16 7.80
C ILE A 99 -1.22 11.06 6.94
N THR A 100 -1.08 11.91 5.92
CA THR A 100 0.14 11.96 5.08
C THR A 100 1.38 12.17 5.94
N LYS A 101 1.32 13.14 6.87
CA LYS A 101 2.41 13.40 7.81
C LYS A 101 2.66 12.22 8.75
N THR A 102 1.59 11.61 9.27
CA THR A 102 1.69 10.43 10.14
C THR A 102 2.38 9.26 9.42
N ILE A 103 2.00 8.99 8.16
CA ILE A 103 2.64 7.99 7.30
C ILE A 103 4.14 8.31 7.12
N ALA A 104 4.47 9.56 6.79
CA ALA A 104 5.86 9.99 6.59
C ALA A 104 6.71 9.85 7.86
N ASP A 105 6.14 10.14 9.04
CA ASP A 105 6.83 10.03 10.32
C ASP A 105 7.02 8.56 10.75
N LEU A 106 5.99 7.73 10.63
CA LEU A 106 6.08 6.30 10.96
C LEU A 106 7.06 5.55 10.03
N ASN A 107 7.12 5.91 8.76
CA ASN A 107 8.06 5.32 7.80
C ASN A 107 9.54 5.59 8.14
N LYS A 108 9.86 6.53 9.04
CA LYS A 108 11.24 6.72 9.53
C LYS A 108 11.68 5.62 10.50
N ASN A 109 10.74 4.92 11.14
CA ASN A 109 11.08 3.83 12.04
C ASN A 109 11.52 2.59 11.25
N THR A 110 12.58 1.93 11.72
CA THR A 110 13.18 0.76 11.06
C THR A 110 12.31 -0.50 11.16
N ILE A 111 11.41 -0.59 12.14
CA ILE A 111 10.48 -1.72 12.26
C ILE A 111 9.38 -1.67 11.19
N VAL A 112 8.95 -0.45 10.83
CA VAL A 112 7.93 -0.23 9.82
C VAL A 112 8.53 -0.53 8.45
N SER A 113 7.88 -1.31 7.62
CA SER A 113 8.26 -1.52 6.22
C SER A 113 7.51 -0.57 5.30
N TYR A 114 6.22 -0.37 5.56
CA TYR A 114 5.37 0.63 4.89
C TYR A 114 4.22 1.04 5.79
N VAL A 115 3.61 2.18 5.47
CA VAL A 115 2.33 2.60 6.05
C VAL A 115 1.46 3.13 4.91
N HIS A 116 0.23 2.63 4.83
CA HIS A 116 -0.71 3.02 3.78
C HIS A 116 -1.98 3.62 4.35
N TYR A 117 -2.62 4.43 3.52
CA TYR A 117 -3.98 4.86 3.73
C TYR A 117 -4.94 3.67 3.84
N THR A 118 -6.03 3.88 4.53
CA THR A 118 -7.17 2.98 4.48
C THR A 118 -8.36 3.70 3.86
N MET A 119 -9.26 2.94 3.23
CA MET A 119 -10.50 3.43 2.65
C MET A 119 -11.70 2.88 3.42
N GLN A 120 -12.74 3.69 3.54
CA GLN A 120 -14.01 3.30 4.11
C GLN A 120 -14.67 2.23 3.24
N THR A 121 -15.31 1.25 3.87
CA THR A 121 -16.14 0.27 3.19
C THR A 121 -17.24 -0.23 4.11
N ASP A 122 -18.41 -0.48 3.53
CA ASP A 122 -19.52 -1.16 4.21
C ASP A 122 -19.47 -2.68 3.97
N ASP A 123 -18.50 -3.15 3.17
CA ASP A 123 -18.34 -4.57 2.83
C ASP A 123 -17.32 -5.24 3.77
N CYS A 124 -17.86 -5.93 4.76
CA CYS A 124 -17.13 -6.80 5.67
C CYS A 124 -17.25 -8.28 5.33
N THR A 125 -17.15 -8.64 4.05
CA THR A 125 -17.17 -10.04 3.62
C THR A 125 -15.86 -10.48 2.98
N ASN A 126 -15.48 -11.75 3.19
CA ASN A 126 -14.36 -12.38 2.48
C ASN A 126 -14.74 -12.75 1.03
N ASP A 127 -13.82 -13.36 0.29
CA ASP A 127 -14.00 -13.72 -1.12
C ASP A 127 -15.10 -14.78 -1.38
N ILE A 128 -15.57 -15.46 -0.33
CA ILE A 128 -16.70 -16.40 -0.38
C ILE A 128 -17.97 -15.85 0.27
N TRP A 129 -18.02 -14.53 0.47
CA TRP A 129 -19.17 -13.77 1.00
C TRP A 129 -19.52 -14.06 2.46
N GLU A 130 -18.59 -14.63 3.23
CA GLU A 130 -18.77 -14.80 4.67
C GLU A 130 -18.38 -13.53 5.42
N PRO A 131 -19.15 -13.13 6.46
CA PRO A 131 -18.79 -11.99 7.31
C PRO A 131 -17.45 -12.21 8.00
N ILE A 132 -16.57 -11.19 7.96
CA ILE A 132 -15.28 -11.17 8.68
C ILE A 132 -15.25 -10.18 9.84
N GLY A 133 -16.32 -9.39 10.01
CA GLY A 133 -16.50 -8.38 11.06
C GLY A 133 -17.76 -7.56 10.78
N ASN A 134 -18.07 -6.59 11.65
CA ASN A 134 -19.15 -5.61 11.42
C ASN A 134 -18.62 -4.26 10.92
N MET A 135 -17.36 -3.93 11.21
CA MET A 135 -16.68 -2.74 10.73
C MET A 135 -15.35 -3.10 10.06
N CYS A 136 -15.15 -2.59 8.85
CA CYS A 136 -13.96 -2.89 8.05
C CYS A 136 -13.41 -1.65 7.35
N VAL A 137 -12.14 -1.75 6.99
CA VAL A 137 -11.48 -0.83 6.06
C VAL A 137 -10.81 -1.61 4.95
N ASN A 138 -10.71 -0.98 3.78
CA ASN A 138 -9.90 -1.47 2.69
C ASN A 138 -8.51 -0.84 2.75
N SER A 139 -7.48 -1.59 2.36
CA SER A 139 -6.14 -1.06 2.11
C SER A 139 -5.40 -1.98 1.14
N TYR A 140 -4.11 -1.80 0.97
CA TYR A 140 -3.28 -2.58 0.05
C TYR A 140 -1.92 -2.85 0.67
N GLY A 141 -1.31 -3.96 0.26
CA GLY A 141 0.04 -4.33 0.65
C GLY A 141 1.11 -3.60 -0.16
N SER A 142 2.34 -4.10 -0.10
CA SER A 142 3.49 -3.55 -0.84
C SER A 142 3.66 -4.10 -2.25
N SER A 143 2.96 -5.20 -2.59
CA SER A 143 3.04 -5.84 -3.90
C SER A 143 1.97 -5.32 -4.87
N PHE A 144 2.32 -5.25 -6.14
CA PHE A 144 1.44 -5.03 -7.28
C PHE A 144 1.84 -5.95 -8.44
N PHE A 145 0.96 -6.13 -9.41
CA PHE A 145 1.10 -7.14 -10.45
C PHE A 145 1.10 -6.50 -11.83
N ILE A 146 2.11 -6.85 -12.63
CA ILE A 146 2.27 -6.37 -13.99
C ILE A 146 2.04 -7.52 -14.97
N LYS A 147 1.17 -7.28 -15.95
CA LYS A 147 1.01 -8.14 -17.11
C LYS A 147 1.76 -7.56 -18.30
N VAL A 148 2.81 -8.24 -18.76
CA VAL A 148 3.56 -7.83 -19.96
C VAL A 148 2.86 -8.31 -21.24
N PHE A 149 3.16 -7.66 -22.37
CA PHE A 149 2.66 -8.10 -23.67
C PHE A 149 3.31 -9.42 -24.14
N ASP A 150 4.62 -9.58 -23.87
CA ASP A 150 5.44 -10.73 -24.25
C ASP A 150 6.37 -11.10 -23.08
N GLU A 151 6.20 -12.29 -22.52
CA GLU A 151 7.01 -12.81 -21.40
C GLU A 151 8.45 -13.15 -21.78
N THR A 152 8.78 -13.15 -23.07
CA THR A 152 10.14 -13.40 -23.58
C THR A 152 10.96 -12.12 -23.77
N ASP A 153 10.32 -10.95 -23.79
CA ASP A 153 10.97 -9.63 -23.80
C ASP A 153 10.57 -8.80 -22.57
N LEU A 154 11.42 -8.86 -21.56
CA LEU A 154 11.23 -8.16 -20.28
C LEU A 154 12.04 -6.86 -20.19
N SER A 155 12.61 -6.38 -21.29
CA SER A 155 13.48 -5.20 -21.30
C SER A 155 12.78 -3.97 -20.72
N MET A 156 11.54 -3.70 -21.14
CA MET A 156 10.73 -2.58 -20.64
C MET A 156 10.33 -2.75 -19.17
N LEU A 157 10.05 -3.98 -18.75
CA LEU A 157 9.75 -4.27 -17.34
C LEU A 157 10.96 -3.96 -16.46
N TYR A 158 12.13 -4.49 -16.80
CA TYR A 158 13.35 -4.24 -16.04
C TYR A 158 13.79 -2.78 -16.05
N GLN A 159 13.63 -2.09 -17.18
CA GLN A 159 13.86 -0.65 -17.25
C GLN A 159 12.95 0.10 -16.28
N LYS A 160 11.66 -0.24 -16.22
CA LYS A 160 10.70 0.46 -15.36
C LYS A 160 10.91 0.16 -13.89
N ILE A 161 11.28 -1.07 -13.56
CA ILE A 161 11.67 -1.48 -12.20
C ILE A 161 12.88 -0.68 -11.72
N ALA A 162 13.92 -0.60 -12.56
CA ALA A 162 15.13 0.18 -12.25
C ALA A 162 14.83 1.68 -12.12
N GLU A 163 14.02 2.24 -13.02
CA GLU A 163 13.58 3.65 -12.98
C GLU A 163 12.86 3.98 -11.66
N THR A 164 11.95 3.10 -11.23
CA THR A 164 11.09 3.33 -10.06
C THR A 164 11.67 2.83 -8.75
N ASN A 165 12.84 2.18 -8.80
CA ASN A 165 13.49 1.50 -7.69
C ASN A 165 12.53 0.55 -6.95
N THR A 166 11.76 -0.22 -7.72
CA THR A 166 10.91 -1.31 -7.22
C THR A 166 11.65 -2.64 -7.31
N GLU A 167 11.10 -3.70 -6.73
CA GLU A 167 11.73 -5.03 -6.70
C GLU A 167 10.89 -6.03 -7.49
N LEU A 168 11.52 -6.80 -8.38
CA LEU A 168 10.86 -7.99 -8.95
C LEU A 168 10.83 -9.08 -7.88
N VAL A 169 9.62 -9.49 -7.46
CA VAL A 169 9.44 -10.56 -6.48
C VAL A 169 9.50 -11.91 -7.17
N GLN A 170 8.61 -12.13 -8.15
CA GLN A 170 8.51 -13.39 -8.87
C GLN A 170 7.70 -13.25 -10.17
N GLN A 171 7.86 -14.23 -11.06
CA GLN A 171 6.97 -14.48 -12.18
C GLN A 171 5.94 -15.54 -11.76
N SER A 172 4.68 -15.36 -12.15
CA SER A 172 3.65 -16.38 -11.90
C SER A 172 3.95 -17.64 -12.70
N SER A 173 4.04 -18.79 -12.02
CA SER A 173 4.23 -20.10 -12.65
C SER A 173 3.00 -20.58 -13.43
N PHE A 174 1.82 -20.05 -13.12
CA PHE A 174 0.55 -20.42 -13.77
C PHE A 174 0.16 -19.44 -14.88
N MET A 175 0.61 -18.19 -14.79
CA MET A 175 0.31 -17.16 -15.78
C MET A 175 1.61 -16.44 -16.19
N PRO A 176 2.38 -16.98 -17.16
CA PRO A 176 3.75 -16.52 -17.45
C PRO A 176 3.90 -15.03 -17.78
N LYS A 177 2.84 -14.37 -18.23
CA LYS A 177 2.85 -12.91 -18.50
C LYS A 177 2.73 -12.05 -17.25
N TRP A 178 2.40 -12.62 -16.10
CA TRP A 178 2.18 -11.90 -14.85
C TRP A 178 3.39 -11.96 -13.94
N PHE A 179 3.80 -10.79 -13.48
CA PHE A 179 4.94 -10.58 -12.59
C PHE A 179 4.48 -9.85 -11.34
N GLU A 180 4.89 -10.32 -10.18
CA GLU A 180 4.72 -9.61 -8.92
C GLU A 180 5.91 -8.68 -8.70
N ILE A 181 5.60 -7.40 -8.51
CA ILE A 181 6.55 -6.32 -8.25
C ILE A 181 6.23 -5.75 -6.87
N ARG A 182 7.26 -5.35 -6.12
CA ARG A 182 7.09 -4.77 -4.78
C ARG A 182 7.63 -3.35 -4.72
N ALA A 183 6.83 -2.46 -4.15
CA ALA A 183 7.27 -1.14 -3.74
C ALA A 183 7.94 -1.21 -2.36
N THR A 184 9.04 -0.51 -2.20
CA THR A 184 9.77 -0.37 -0.94
C THR A 184 9.79 1.10 -0.52
N LYS A 185 10.32 1.39 0.68
CA LYS A 185 10.54 2.77 1.13
C LYS A 185 11.44 3.60 0.19
N ASN A 186 12.25 2.93 -0.62
CA ASN A 186 13.17 3.59 -1.54
C ASN A 186 12.58 3.72 -2.96
N SER A 187 11.39 3.18 -3.21
CA SER A 187 10.70 3.31 -4.49
C SER A 187 10.14 4.74 -4.68
N MET A 188 9.80 5.10 -5.92
CA MET A 188 9.22 6.42 -6.25
C MET A 188 7.79 6.65 -5.70
N GLY A 189 7.20 5.64 -5.08
CA GLY A 189 5.91 5.67 -4.42
C GLY A 189 5.56 4.32 -3.80
N ASP A 190 4.43 4.27 -3.10
CA ASP A 190 3.82 3.03 -2.62
C ASP A 190 3.30 2.15 -3.76
N ALA A 191 2.85 0.94 -3.42
CA ALA A 191 2.40 -0.05 -4.39
C ALA A 191 1.25 0.45 -5.28
N LEU A 192 0.29 1.20 -4.72
CA LEU A 192 -0.83 1.74 -5.48
C LEU A 192 -0.36 2.82 -6.48
N LYS A 193 0.49 3.73 -6.02
CA LYS A 193 1.08 4.76 -6.90
C LYS A 193 1.93 4.13 -8.01
N MET A 194 2.72 3.11 -7.69
CA MET A 194 3.53 2.40 -8.68
C MET A 194 2.68 1.60 -9.65
N ALA A 195 1.64 0.91 -9.19
CA ALA A 195 0.71 0.20 -10.07
C ALA A 195 0.06 1.16 -11.09
N ASN A 196 -0.44 2.31 -10.63
CA ASN A 196 -1.01 3.32 -11.52
C ASN A 196 0.05 3.89 -12.47
N TYR A 197 1.25 4.18 -11.98
CA TYR A 197 2.34 4.71 -12.81
C TYR A 197 2.78 3.73 -13.92
N PHE A 198 2.81 2.43 -13.63
CA PHE A 198 3.08 1.40 -14.64
C PHE A 198 1.95 1.32 -15.66
N GLN A 199 0.68 1.37 -15.25
CA GLN A 199 -0.45 1.39 -16.18
C GLN A 199 -0.41 2.62 -17.09
N GLU A 200 -0.21 3.80 -16.52
CA GLU A 200 -0.21 5.09 -17.21
C GLU A 200 0.94 5.21 -18.23
N SER A 201 1.98 4.39 -18.10
CA SER A 201 3.07 4.34 -19.07
C SER A 201 2.67 3.80 -20.44
N GLY A 202 1.60 3.00 -20.53
CA GLY A 202 1.18 2.32 -21.75
C GLY A 202 2.13 1.21 -22.23
N LEU A 203 3.11 0.83 -21.42
CA LEU A 203 4.12 -0.19 -21.77
C LEU A 203 3.70 -1.62 -21.43
N PHE A 204 2.63 -1.79 -20.67
CA PHE A 204 2.17 -3.08 -20.15
C PHE A 204 0.71 -3.31 -20.50
N GLU A 205 0.31 -4.57 -20.60
CA GLU A 205 -1.06 -4.96 -20.91
C GLU A 205 -1.99 -4.63 -19.73
N ALA A 206 -1.52 -4.84 -18.50
CA ALA A 206 -2.21 -4.47 -17.29
C ALA A 206 -1.23 -4.22 -16.13
N SER A 207 -1.65 -3.40 -15.18
CA SER A 207 -1.00 -3.20 -13.90
C SER A 207 -2.07 -3.05 -12.83
N ASP A 208 -2.02 -3.89 -11.81
CA ASP A 208 -3.05 -3.93 -10.76
C ASP A 208 -2.44 -4.12 -9.37
N VAL A 209 -3.14 -3.62 -8.35
CA VAL A 209 -2.83 -3.84 -6.94
C VAL A 209 -4.00 -4.56 -6.27
N ALA A 210 -3.67 -5.55 -5.44
CA ALA A 210 -4.65 -6.24 -4.62
C ALA A 210 -5.12 -5.32 -3.49
N ILE A 211 -6.44 -5.24 -3.32
CA ILE A 211 -7.08 -4.52 -2.22
C ILE A 211 -7.54 -5.56 -1.21
N SER A 212 -7.06 -5.43 0.02
CA SER A 212 -7.41 -6.31 1.13
C SER A 212 -8.42 -5.62 2.04
N LYS A 213 -9.32 -6.42 2.62
CA LYS A 213 -10.31 -6.00 3.62
C LYS A 213 -9.80 -6.37 5.01
N TYR A 214 -9.96 -5.44 5.94
CA TYR A 214 -9.51 -5.60 7.32
C TYR A 214 -10.63 -5.27 8.30
N PRO A 215 -11.06 -6.22 9.14
CA PRO A 215 -11.87 -5.94 10.32
C PRO A 215 -11.12 -4.98 11.27
N VAL A 216 -11.84 -4.01 11.84
CA VAL A 216 -11.27 -2.97 12.70
C VAL A 216 -12.01 -2.80 14.04
N GLU A 217 -12.48 -3.91 14.59
CA GLU A 217 -13.22 -4.00 15.85
C GLU A 217 -12.81 -5.22 16.68
#